data_AF-A0A1V5N4T8-F1
#
_entry.id   AF-A0A1V5N4T8-F1
#
_cell.length_a   1.000
_cell.length_b   1.000
_cell.length_c   1.000
_cell.angle_alpha   90.00
_cell.angle_beta   90.00
_cell.angle_gamma   90.00
#
_symmetry.space_group_name_H-M   'P 1'
#
loop_
_entity.id
_entity.type
_entity.pdbx_description
1 polymer ?
#
loop_
_entity_poly.entity_id
_entity_poly.type
_entity_poly.pdbx_seq_one_letter_code
_entity_poly.pdbx_strand_id
1 'polypeptide(L)'
;MSIRLAGYGAMVIRGASETPVYLAVHGGKVHFRDASALWGVRNCYTVGRILRDREGGAGARTIMRIGRAGEERVPYACVTMETYRHFGRLGLGAVFGSKKLKALVVSGSQTIPVADRKQYRQLCTLKQQTTVESEVMKKYHELGTSENILPLNEMGGLPTRNLQQGRFEGAEKISGEAFAQHYLGRRVACSHCPVGCIHLAALRQPYEDEPYFYKTSMVSYDYEPIYSLGSMLGISEVPGLLRLMDEVEVYGLDSMSTGVVLAWATEAIEKGLIPEAETAGLRLNWGDWGQYVRAVRNIVEPPSDFYRALAGGVEQAAAVYGGADFALAWGGNEMPGYHTGPAAHIGCLVGARHSHLDNAGYSVDQKTLSKKKDTTPEEVAEILVKEEQWRQVLSSLVVCFFARGIYKPETVLKVLEVSGMPLGTEEELRRLGRKILAEKYRFKMRENFDVSKVKVPHRFTETPAPFELAVTEDYIRRAADHFVQQVLAE
;
A
#
# COMPACT_ATOMS: atom_id res chain seq x y z
N MET A 1 7.49 0.34 16.80
CA MET A 1 7.63 0.60 18.24
C MET A 1 8.36 -0.52 18.96
N SER A 2 7.89 -1.78 18.90
CA SER A 2 8.49 -2.90 19.64
C SER A 2 9.98 -3.10 19.38
N ILE A 3 10.46 -2.92 18.15
CA ILE A 3 11.90 -2.98 17.80
C ILE A 3 12.71 -1.98 18.66
N ARG A 4 12.24 -0.73 18.75
CA ARG A 4 12.91 0.32 19.54
C ARG A 4 12.86 0.05 21.03
N LEU A 5 11.71 -0.44 21.54
CA LEU A 5 11.55 -0.84 22.95
C LEU A 5 12.26 -2.16 23.29
N ALA A 6 12.71 -2.92 22.30
CA ALA A 6 13.60 -4.06 22.49
C ALA A 6 15.09 -3.64 22.52
N GLY A 7 15.39 -2.36 22.31
CA GLY A 7 16.74 -1.80 22.35
C GLY A 7 17.42 -1.66 20.98
N TYR A 8 16.72 -1.94 19.88
CA TYR A 8 17.30 -1.93 18.53
C TYR A 8 16.80 -0.74 17.70
N GLY A 9 17.65 -0.18 16.83
CA GLY A 9 17.26 0.85 15.85
C GLY A 9 16.73 0.25 14.55
N ALA A 10 17.35 -0.84 14.10
CA ALA A 10 16.99 -1.58 12.91
C ALA A 10 17.34 -3.06 13.09
N MET A 11 16.76 -3.92 12.25
CA MET A 11 17.09 -5.33 12.17
C MET A 11 17.41 -5.69 10.72
N VAL A 12 18.53 -6.37 10.49
CA VAL A 12 18.99 -6.77 9.15
C VAL A 12 19.08 -8.28 9.09
N ILE A 13 18.26 -8.91 8.24
CA ILE A 13 18.19 -10.36 8.07
C ILE A 13 18.92 -10.74 6.78
N ARG A 14 20.05 -11.45 6.92
CA ARG A 14 20.91 -11.89 5.82
C ARG A 14 20.87 -13.40 5.68
N GLY A 15 21.24 -13.90 4.50
CA GLY A 15 21.17 -15.33 4.17
C GLY A 15 19.74 -15.84 4.04
N ALA A 16 19.59 -17.16 4.05
CA ALA A 16 18.34 -17.91 4.01
C ALA A 16 18.50 -19.16 4.90
N SER A 17 17.42 -19.60 5.53
CA SER A 17 17.41 -20.83 6.32
C SER A 17 17.25 -22.07 5.42
N GLU A 18 17.80 -23.20 5.84
CA GLU A 18 17.61 -24.49 5.14
C GLU A 18 16.20 -25.05 5.36
N THR A 19 15.59 -24.78 6.50
CA THR A 19 14.20 -25.14 6.84
C THR A 19 13.36 -23.90 7.16
N PRO A 20 12.02 -23.97 7.07
CA PRO A 20 11.15 -22.89 7.52
C PRO A 20 11.42 -22.50 8.98
N VAL A 21 11.66 -21.21 9.22
CA VAL A 21 11.90 -20.65 10.55
C VAL A 21 11.05 -19.41 10.81
N TYR A 22 10.83 -19.09 12.07
CA TYR A 22 10.45 -17.74 12.49
C TYR A 22 11.41 -17.23 13.55
N LEU A 23 11.56 -15.91 13.62
CA LEU A 23 12.40 -15.24 14.60
C LEU A 23 11.55 -14.74 15.76
N ALA A 24 11.99 -14.97 16.99
CA ALA A 24 11.43 -14.35 18.18
C ALA A 24 12.49 -13.53 18.91
N VAL A 25 12.25 -12.24 19.10
CA VAL A 25 13.17 -11.30 19.73
C VAL A 25 12.54 -10.76 21.00
N HIS A 26 13.05 -11.19 22.14
CA HIS A 26 12.60 -10.73 23.46
C HIS A 26 13.69 -11.02 24.51
N GLY A 27 13.64 -10.32 25.64
CA GLY A 27 14.60 -10.54 26.73
C GLY A 27 16.07 -10.30 26.32
N GLY A 28 16.31 -9.42 25.35
CA GLY A 28 17.65 -9.12 24.81
C GLY A 28 18.27 -10.23 23.98
N LYS A 29 17.50 -11.26 23.58
CA LYS A 29 17.96 -12.40 22.79
C LYS A 29 17.18 -12.53 21.49
N VAL A 30 17.81 -13.14 20.50
CA VAL A 30 17.18 -13.55 19.24
C VAL A 30 17.08 -15.08 19.25
N HIS A 31 15.87 -15.59 19.08
CA HIS A 31 15.57 -17.01 19.02
C HIS A 31 15.17 -17.38 17.60
N PHE A 32 15.85 -18.37 17.03
CA PHE A 32 15.44 -19.02 15.80
C PHE A 32 14.54 -20.20 16.16
N ARG A 33 13.32 -20.22 15.64
CA ARG A 33 12.31 -21.22 15.94
C ARG A 33 11.94 -21.97 14.67
N ASP A 34 11.76 -23.28 14.77
CA ASP A 34 11.21 -24.06 13.67
C ASP A 34 9.78 -23.56 13.34
N ALA A 35 9.53 -23.32 12.06
CA ALA A 35 8.24 -22.91 11.52
C ALA A 35 7.68 -23.95 10.55
N SER A 36 8.20 -25.18 10.53
CA SER A 36 7.80 -26.20 9.57
C SER A 36 6.30 -26.51 9.67
N ALA A 37 5.73 -26.50 10.88
CA ALA A 37 4.29 -26.67 11.10
C ALA A 37 3.42 -25.45 10.71
N LEU A 38 4.04 -24.27 10.53
CA LEU A 38 3.36 -23.04 10.09
C LEU A 38 3.46 -22.83 8.58
N TRP A 39 4.46 -23.44 7.95
CA TRP A 39 4.67 -23.39 6.52
C TRP A 39 3.54 -24.13 5.79
N GLY A 40 2.99 -23.55 4.73
CA GLY A 40 1.84 -24.06 4.01
C GLY A 40 0.49 -23.69 4.62
N VAL A 41 0.45 -23.09 5.81
CA VAL A 41 -0.81 -22.60 6.38
C VAL A 41 -1.32 -21.43 5.54
N ARG A 42 -2.42 -21.68 4.82
CA ARG A 42 -3.10 -20.71 3.95
C ARG A 42 -3.41 -19.41 4.70
N ASN A 43 -4.03 -19.51 5.86
CA ASN A 43 -4.59 -18.37 6.58
C ASN A 43 -3.54 -17.63 7.43
N CYS A 44 -3.12 -16.45 6.97
CA CYS A 44 -2.15 -15.62 7.66
C CYS A 44 -2.60 -15.20 9.08
N TYR A 45 -3.90 -15.01 9.32
CA TYR A 45 -4.43 -14.67 10.66
C TYR A 45 -4.20 -15.79 11.65
N THR A 46 -4.37 -17.05 11.20
CA THR A 46 -4.17 -18.25 12.02
C THR A 46 -2.72 -18.35 12.48
N VAL A 47 -1.77 -18.09 11.58
CA VAL A 47 -0.34 -18.01 11.92
C VAL A 47 -0.09 -16.93 12.98
N GLY A 48 -0.70 -15.75 12.81
CA GLY A 48 -0.60 -14.65 13.78
C GLY A 48 -1.12 -15.01 15.17
N ARG A 49 -2.24 -15.74 15.25
CA ARG A 49 -2.82 -16.24 16.50
C ARG A 49 -1.90 -17.26 17.17
N ILE A 50 -1.44 -18.27 16.42
CA ILE A 50 -0.53 -19.30 16.95
C ILE A 50 0.74 -18.68 17.52
N LEU A 51 1.36 -17.75 16.80
CA LEU A 51 2.56 -17.05 17.27
C LEU A 51 2.29 -16.20 18.52
N ARG A 52 1.10 -15.59 18.60
CA ARG A 52 0.69 -14.79 19.76
C ARG A 52 0.51 -15.64 21.02
N ASP A 53 0.01 -16.85 20.88
CA ASP A 53 -0.22 -17.77 21.99
C ASP A 53 1.08 -18.49 22.41
N ARG A 54 1.95 -18.79 21.44
CA ARG A 54 3.21 -19.52 21.66
C ARG A 54 4.33 -18.65 22.19
N GLU A 55 4.47 -17.41 21.71
CA GLU A 55 5.60 -16.55 22.08
C GLU A 55 5.23 -15.61 23.23
N GLY A 56 6.06 -15.66 24.27
CA GLY A 56 5.97 -14.78 25.43
C GLY A 56 6.68 -13.44 25.24
N GLY A 57 7.19 -12.91 26.35
CA GLY A 57 7.90 -11.63 26.40
C GLY A 57 7.01 -10.50 26.92
N ALA A 58 7.56 -9.72 27.85
CA ALA A 58 6.87 -8.57 28.43
C ALA A 58 6.92 -7.34 27.52
N GLY A 59 6.00 -6.41 27.74
CA GLY A 59 5.97 -5.11 27.07
C GLY A 59 5.22 -5.12 25.74
N ALA A 60 5.61 -4.20 24.86
CA ALA A 60 4.97 -4.03 23.56
C ALA A 60 5.44 -5.11 22.59
N ARG A 61 4.50 -5.88 22.05
CA ARG A 61 4.75 -6.95 21.10
C ARG A 61 4.29 -6.58 19.70
N THR A 62 5.05 -7.00 18.71
CA THR A 62 4.62 -6.98 17.32
C THR A 62 4.91 -8.31 16.62
N ILE A 63 4.02 -8.73 15.73
CA ILE A 63 4.14 -9.92 14.88
C ILE A 63 4.06 -9.48 13.43
N MET A 64 5.13 -9.73 12.68
CA MET A 64 5.22 -9.61 11.22
C MET A 64 5.25 -11.01 10.62
N ARG A 65 4.42 -11.29 9.62
CA ARG A 65 4.32 -12.64 9.04
C ARG A 65 3.90 -12.62 7.58
N ILE A 66 4.21 -13.69 6.88
CA ILE A 66 3.76 -13.92 5.51
C ILE A 66 2.63 -14.95 5.46
N GLY A 67 1.71 -14.77 4.52
CA GLY A 67 0.78 -15.82 4.10
C GLY A 67 1.42 -16.76 3.07
N ARG A 68 0.59 -17.60 2.46
CA ARG A 68 1.03 -18.58 1.45
C ARG A 68 1.62 -17.91 0.20
N ALA A 69 1.15 -16.72 -0.18
CA ALA A 69 1.72 -15.97 -1.30
C ALA A 69 3.20 -15.62 -1.10
N GLY A 70 3.60 -15.30 0.14
CA GLY A 70 5.00 -15.05 0.46
C GLY A 70 5.84 -16.31 0.36
N GLU A 71 5.32 -17.46 0.81
CA GLU A 71 6.01 -18.76 0.72
C GLU A 71 6.25 -19.18 -0.72
N GLU A 72 5.28 -18.94 -1.60
CA GLU A 72 5.35 -19.19 -3.04
C GLU A 72 6.11 -18.09 -3.80
N ARG A 73 6.57 -17.04 -3.10
CA ARG A 73 7.37 -15.93 -3.63
C ARG A 73 6.68 -15.16 -4.76
N VAL A 74 5.37 -14.97 -4.66
CA VAL A 74 4.63 -14.04 -5.52
C VAL A 74 5.25 -12.63 -5.39
N PRO A 75 5.76 -11.97 -6.44
CA PRO A 75 6.52 -10.71 -6.33
C PRO A 75 5.77 -9.54 -5.70
N TYR A 76 4.44 -9.62 -5.57
CA TYR A 76 3.59 -8.69 -4.86
C TYR A 76 2.98 -9.30 -3.58
N ALA A 77 3.63 -10.30 -2.98
CA ALA A 77 3.28 -10.79 -1.65
C ALA A 77 3.67 -9.78 -0.57
N CYS A 78 2.78 -9.60 0.40
CA CYS A 78 2.96 -8.65 1.49
C CYS A 78 3.48 -9.31 2.78
N VAL A 79 3.93 -8.48 3.72
CA VAL A 79 4.11 -8.88 5.11
C VAL A 79 3.00 -8.24 5.95
N THR A 80 2.14 -9.07 6.52
CA THR A 80 1.09 -8.63 7.45
C THR A 80 1.71 -8.41 8.83
N MET A 81 1.55 -7.19 9.36
CA MET A 81 1.92 -6.79 10.71
C MET A 81 0.67 -6.71 11.58
N GLU A 82 0.68 -7.30 12.77
CA GLU A 82 -0.55 -7.49 13.56
C GLU A 82 -1.68 -8.06 12.69
N THR A 83 -2.95 -7.74 12.92
CA THR A 83 -4.05 -8.32 12.12
C THR A 83 -4.37 -7.52 10.86
N TYR A 84 -4.14 -6.19 10.85
CA TYR A 84 -4.69 -5.28 9.84
C TYR A 84 -3.68 -4.21 9.37
N ARG A 85 -2.38 -4.55 9.34
CA ARG A 85 -1.32 -3.66 8.85
C ARG A 85 -0.42 -4.38 7.89
N HIS A 86 0.18 -3.65 6.97
CA HIS A 86 0.85 -4.24 5.82
C HIS A 86 2.11 -3.49 5.45
N PHE A 87 3.15 -4.25 5.19
CA PHE A 87 4.11 -3.88 4.16
C PHE A 87 3.61 -4.49 2.85
N GLY A 88 2.67 -3.77 2.22
CA GLY A 88 1.80 -4.28 1.15
C GLY A 88 2.52 -4.50 -0.17
N ARG A 89 3.31 -3.51 -0.61
CA ARG A 89 3.85 -3.45 -1.98
C ARG A 89 5.31 -3.86 -2.07
N LEU A 90 5.79 -4.05 -3.30
CA LEU A 90 7.21 -4.34 -3.64
C LEU A 90 7.74 -5.68 -3.11
N GLY A 91 6.86 -6.62 -2.76
CA GLY A 91 7.27 -8.02 -2.58
C GLY A 91 8.05 -8.34 -1.31
N LEU A 92 7.93 -7.56 -0.23
CA LEU A 92 8.61 -7.90 1.02
C LEU A 92 8.23 -9.32 1.52
N GLY A 93 7.00 -9.76 1.25
CA GLY A 93 6.56 -11.12 1.57
C GLY A 93 7.31 -12.19 0.79
N ALA A 94 7.58 -11.97 -0.50
CA ALA A 94 8.40 -12.86 -1.31
C ALA A 94 9.84 -12.91 -0.83
N VAL A 95 10.39 -11.78 -0.36
CA VAL A 95 11.74 -11.74 0.23
C VAL A 95 11.77 -12.57 1.52
N PHE A 96 10.75 -12.49 2.37
CA PHE A 96 10.62 -13.33 3.57
C PHE A 96 10.56 -14.82 3.18
N GLY A 97 9.74 -15.18 2.19
CA GLY A 97 9.63 -16.56 1.70
C GLY A 97 10.93 -17.09 1.11
N SER A 98 11.67 -16.26 0.36
CA SER A 98 12.97 -16.63 -0.22
C SER A 98 14.01 -17.02 0.84
N LYS A 99 13.84 -16.54 2.07
CA LYS A 99 14.68 -16.82 3.23
C LYS A 99 14.17 -17.98 4.09
N LYS A 100 13.06 -18.60 3.69
CA LYS A 100 12.24 -19.52 4.50
C LYS A 100 11.86 -18.91 5.86
N LEU A 101 11.67 -17.59 5.90
CA LEU A 101 11.30 -16.83 7.09
C LEU A 101 9.79 -16.64 7.13
N LYS A 102 9.09 -17.46 7.92
CA LYS A 102 7.64 -17.40 8.06
C LYS A 102 7.16 -16.16 8.82
N ALA A 103 7.90 -15.75 9.86
CA ALA A 103 7.52 -14.62 10.70
C ALA A 103 8.67 -14.04 11.51
N LEU A 104 8.44 -12.84 12.04
CA LEU A 104 9.24 -12.15 13.03
C LEU A 104 8.32 -11.65 14.17
N VAL A 105 8.59 -12.12 15.39
CA VAL A 105 7.94 -11.67 16.62
C VAL A 105 8.95 -10.84 17.40
N VAL A 106 8.58 -9.62 17.80
CA VAL A 106 9.44 -8.74 18.62
C VAL A 106 8.66 -8.24 19.82
N SER A 107 9.18 -8.48 21.02
CA SER A 107 8.65 -7.96 22.28
C SER A 107 9.70 -7.07 22.95
N GLY A 108 9.31 -5.84 23.28
CA GLY A 108 10.18 -4.84 23.87
C GLY A 108 9.51 -4.13 25.05
N SER A 109 10.21 -4.03 26.17
CA SER A 109 9.74 -3.41 27.41
C SER A 109 10.67 -2.31 27.93
N GLN A 110 11.72 -1.94 27.19
CA GLN A 110 12.63 -0.88 27.59
C GLN A 110 11.97 0.49 27.45
N THR A 111 12.37 1.41 28.32
CA THR A 111 11.98 2.83 28.22
C THR A 111 13.00 3.57 27.37
N ILE A 112 12.52 4.43 26.47
CA ILE A 112 13.38 5.30 25.67
C ILE A 112 13.65 6.57 26.48
N PRO A 113 14.91 6.91 26.83
CA PRO A 113 15.21 8.16 27.50
C PRO A 113 14.97 9.35 26.56
N VAL A 114 14.50 10.45 27.12
CA VAL A 114 14.33 11.75 26.44
C VAL A 114 15.12 12.81 27.20
N ALA A 115 15.63 13.83 26.50
CA ALA A 115 16.49 14.85 27.09
C ALA A 115 15.76 15.71 28.13
N ASP A 116 14.54 16.15 27.82
CA ASP A 116 13.69 16.92 28.74
C ASP A 116 12.31 16.26 28.85
N ARG A 117 12.06 15.56 29.96
CA ARG A 117 10.78 14.87 30.20
C ARG A 117 9.60 15.82 30.33
N LYS A 118 9.79 17.04 30.85
CA LYS A 118 8.72 18.02 31.05
C LYS A 118 8.30 18.61 29.71
N GLN A 119 9.27 19.09 28.93
CA GLN A 119 9.01 19.58 27.57
C GLN A 119 8.46 18.48 26.66
N TYR A 120 8.96 17.24 26.77
CA TYR A 120 8.44 16.12 26.00
C TYR A 120 6.96 15.88 26.26
N ARG A 121 6.54 15.82 27.53
CA ARG A 121 5.13 15.66 27.89
C ARG A 121 4.27 16.81 27.37
N GLN A 122 4.71 18.05 27.54
CA GLN A 122 4.00 19.23 27.04
C GLN A 122 3.83 19.19 25.52
N LEU A 123 4.89 18.83 24.79
CA LEU A 123 4.86 18.71 23.33
C LEU A 123 3.94 17.57 22.88
N CYS A 124 3.99 16.40 23.54
CA CYS A 124 3.08 15.30 23.27
C CYS A 124 1.61 15.70 23.48
N THR A 125 1.28 16.36 24.60
CA THR A 125 -0.08 16.85 24.86
C THR A 125 -0.52 17.85 23.79
N LEU A 126 0.33 18.84 23.47
CA LEU A 126 0.02 19.82 22.43
C LEU A 126 -0.21 19.15 21.07
N LYS A 127 0.64 18.18 20.68
CA LYS A 127 0.50 17.48 19.41
C LYS A 127 -0.72 16.56 19.39
N GLN A 128 -1.04 15.89 20.50
CA GLN A 128 -2.27 15.14 20.62
C GLN A 128 -3.48 16.05 20.40
N GLN A 129 -3.53 17.20 21.07
CA GLN A 129 -4.60 18.18 20.94
C GLN A 129 -4.70 18.71 19.50
N THR A 130 -3.59 19.17 18.90
CA THR A 130 -3.56 19.62 17.49
C THR A 130 -4.08 18.53 16.54
N THR A 131 -3.77 17.27 16.82
CA THR A 131 -4.17 16.15 15.97
C THR A 131 -5.66 15.86 16.08
N VAL A 132 -6.22 15.84 17.30
CA VAL A 132 -7.65 15.51 17.50
C VAL A 132 -8.59 16.66 17.10
N GLU A 133 -8.14 17.90 17.18
CA GLU A 133 -8.92 19.09 16.80
C GLU A 133 -8.81 19.43 15.30
N SER A 134 -7.90 18.79 14.56
CA SER A 134 -7.70 19.07 13.14
C SER A 134 -8.81 18.48 12.27
N GLU A 135 -9.43 19.31 11.43
CA GLU A 135 -10.36 18.86 10.38
C GLU A 135 -9.74 17.79 9.46
N VAL A 136 -8.45 17.95 9.14
CA VAL A 136 -7.71 17.01 8.28
C VAL A 136 -7.63 15.62 8.92
N MET A 137 -7.58 15.53 10.25
CA MET A 137 -7.56 14.25 10.97
C MET A 137 -8.96 13.71 11.22
N LYS A 138 -9.95 14.59 11.43
CA LYS A 138 -11.36 14.24 11.66
C LYS A 138 -11.90 13.34 10.55
N LYS A 139 -11.62 13.70 9.29
CA LYS A 139 -12.05 12.94 8.12
C LYS A 139 -11.55 11.49 8.10
N TYR A 140 -10.26 11.28 8.46
CA TYR A 140 -9.67 9.95 8.61
C TYR A 140 -10.22 9.18 9.83
N HIS A 141 -10.69 9.89 10.86
CA HIS A 141 -11.33 9.26 12.02
C HIS A 141 -12.75 8.80 11.71
N GLU A 142 -13.53 9.60 10.99
CA GLU A 142 -14.96 9.35 10.74
C GLU A 142 -15.19 8.34 9.63
N LEU A 143 -14.57 8.55 8.46
CA LEU A 143 -14.81 7.76 7.25
C LEU A 143 -13.58 7.00 6.76
N GLY A 144 -12.43 7.19 7.40
CA GLY A 144 -11.18 6.58 6.99
C GLY A 144 -10.66 7.14 5.67
N THR A 145 -9.78 6.39 5.01
CA THR A 145 -9.30 6.79 3.67
C THR A 145 -10.39 6.63 2.60
N SER A 146 -11.39 5.77 2.84
CA SER A 146 -12.51 5.49 1.94
C SER A 146 -13.41 6.68 1.63
N GLU A 147 -13.33 7.76 2.41
CA GLU A 147 -13.92 9.07 2.07
C GLU A 147 -13.55 9.53 0.65
N ASN A 148 -12.37 9.15 0.14
CA ASN A 148 -11.91 9.58 -1.18
C ASN A 148 -12.71 8.98 -2.35
N ILE A 149 -13.53 7.93 -2.15
CA ILE A 149 -14.28 7.27 -3.22
C ILE A 149 -15.21 8.25 -3.95
N LEU A 150 -16.05 8.98 -3.22
CA LEU A 150 -17.04 9.88 -3.84
C LEU A 150 -16.39 11.09 -4.51
N PRO A 151 -15.47 11.84 -3.88
CA PRO A 151 -14.82 12.98 -4.53
C PRO A 151 -14.05 12.59 -5.80
N LEU A 152 -13.35 11.44 -5.79
CA LEU A 152 -12.64 10.96 -6.97
C LEU A 152 -13.62 10.52 -8.07
N ASN A 153 -14.73 9.87 -7.70
CA ASN A 153 -15.77 9.53 -8.66
C ASN A 153 -16.43 10.77 -9.27
N GLU A 154 -16.73 11.78 -8.46
CA GLU A 154 -17.37 13.03 -8.89
C GLU A 154 -16.47 13.82 -9.84
N MET A 155 -15.16 13.79 -9.65
CA MET A 155 -14.24 14.47 -10.57
C MET A 155 -13.85 13.63 -11.79
N GLY A 156 -14.17 12.34 -11.83
CA GLY A 156 -13.76 11.44 -12.93
C GLY A 156 -12.36 10.86 -12.76
N GLY A 157 -11.84 10.81 -11.54
CA GLY A 157 -10.51 10.30 -11.20
C GLY A 157 -10.49 8.93 -10.51
N LEU A 158 -11.63 8.22 -10.43
CA LEU A 158 -11.76 6.88 -9.83
C LEU A 158 -11.59 5.80 -10.91
N PRO A 159 -10.45 5.09 -10.98
CA PRO A 159 -10.24 4.06 -11.99
C PRO A 159 -11.30 2.95 -11.90
N THR A 160 -11.92 2.66 -13.04
CA THR A 160 -13.03 1.72 -13.14
C THR A 160 -12.84 0.77 -14.33
N ARG A 161 -13.03 -0.54 -14.09
CA ARG A 161 -12.90 -1.62 -15.09
C ARG A 161 -11.60 -1.52 -15.91
N ASN A 162 -10.48 -1.80 -15.27
CA ASN A 162 -9.13 -1.62 -15.84
C ASN A 162 -8.87 -0.23 -16.45
N LEU A 163 -9.31 0.82 -15.73
CA LEU A 163 -9.26 2.22 -16.16
C LEU A 163 -9.96 2.49 -17.50
N GLN A 164 -10.87 1.65 -17.98
CA GLN A 164 -11.69 2.00 -19.16
C GLN A 164 -12.52 3.27 -18.92
N GLN A 165 -12.80 3.60 -17.66
CA GLN A 165 -13.57 4.76 -17.24
C GLN A 165 -13.00 5.37 -15.95
N GLY A 166 -13.17 6.67 -15.77
CA GLY A 166 -12.80 7.42 -14.56
C GLY A 166 -13.91 7.55 -13.52
N ARG A 167 -15.08 6.94 -13.77
CA ARG A 167 -16.25 6.95 -12.90
C ARG A 167 -16.85 5.56 -12.81
N PHE A 168 -17.38 5.23 -11.64
CA PHE A 168 -18.10 4.00 -11.34
C PHE A 168 -19.53 4.31 -10.94
N GLU A 169 -20.49 3.70 -11.62
CA GLU A 169 -21.92 3.83 -11.32
C GLU A 169 -22.28 3.29 -9.92
N GLY A 170 -21.47 2.35 -9.40
CA GLY A 170 -21.65 1.77 -8.07
C GLY A 170 -20.92 2.51 -6.93
N ALA A 171 -20.30 3.67 -7.19
CA ALA A 171 -19.43 4.36 -6.22
C ALA A 171 -20.11 4.68 -4.88
N GLU A 172 -21.40 5.07 -4.90
CA GLU A 172 -22.16 5.35 -3.68
C GLU A 172 -22.24 4.14 -2.75
N LYS A 173 -22.43 2.93 -3.31
CA LYS A 173 -22.54 1.69 -2.53
C LYS A 173 -21.22 1.32 -1.86
N ILE A 174 -20.09 1.62 -2.50
CA ILE A 174 -18.75 1.29 -2.00
C ILE A 174 -18.03 2.48 -1.35
N SER A 175 -18.76 3.56 -1.08
CA SER A 175 -18.23 4.79 -0.48
C SER A 175 -17.84 4.61 0.99
N GLY A 176 -16.99 5.50 1.52
CA GLY A 176 -16.65 5.52 2.94
C GLY A 176 -17.88 5.70 3.83
N GLU A 177 -18.85 6.50 3.37
CA GLU A 177 -20.13 6.76 4.00
C GLU A 177 -20.98 5.48 4.08
N ALA A 178 -21.16 4.78 2.98
CA ALA A 178 -21.92 3.52 2.96
C ALA A 178 -21.27 2.44 3.81
N PHE A 179 -19.94 2.31 3.75
CA PHE A 179 -19.20 1.41 4.63
C PHE A 179 -19.37 1.77 6.11
N ALA A 180 -19.24 3.05 6.46
CA ALA A 180 -19.40 3.54 7.83
C ALA A 180 -20.83 3.29 8.37
N GLN A 181 -21.85 3.56 7.56
CA GLN A 181 -23.25 3.43 7.97
C GLN A 181 -23.70 1.98 8.13
N HIS A 182 -23.26 1.08 7.23
CA HIS A 182 -23.84 -0.25 7.13
C HIS A 182 -22.93 -1.40 7.60
N TYR A 183 -21.61 -1.20 7.62
CA TYR A 183 -20.67 -2.30 7.81
C TYR A 183 -19.62 -2.06 8.91
N LEU A 184 -19.33 -0.81 9.28
CA LEU A 184 -18.32 -0.49 10.29
C LEU A 184 -18.66 -1.12 11.65
N GLY A 185 -17.90 -2.15 12.03
CA GLY A 185 -18.04 -2.79 13.33
C GLY A 185 -17.14 -2.16 14.39
N ARG A 186 -15.94 -1.70 14.00
CA ARG A 186 -14.98 -1.13 14.94
C ARG A 186 -13.95 -0.24 14.26
N ARG A 187 -13.45 0.75 15.00
CA ARG A 187 -12.22 1.49 14.69
C ARG A 187 -11.08 1.10 15.63
N VAL A 188 -9.87 0.99 15.08
CA VAL A 188 -8.64 0.78 15.86
C VAL A 188 -7.56 1.80 15.45
N ALA A 189 -6.51 1.94 16.26
CA ALA A 189 -5.44 2.89 16.03
C ALA A 189 -4.07 2.18 15.95
N CYS A 190 -3.14 2.78 15.21
CA CYS A 190 -1.72 2.45 15.35
C CYS A 190 -1.23 2.81 16.76
N SER A 191 -0.12 2.20 17.19
CA SER A 191 0.49 2.51 18.49
C SER A 191 0.72 4.02 18.66
N HIS A 192 0.28 4.58 19.77
CA HIS A 192 0.36 6.01 20.13
C HIS A 192 -0.35 6.99 19.16
N CYS A 193 -1.16 6.50 18.23
CA CYS A 193 -1.94 7.37 17.36
C CYS A 193 -3.30 7.71 18.00
N PRO A 194 -3.67 8.99 18.16
CA PRO A 194 -4.97 9.37 18.72
C PRO A 194 -6.12 9.34 17.70
N VAL A 195 -5.85 9.12 16.41
CA VAL A 195 -6.83 9.28 15.32
C VAL A 195 -7.73 8.06 15.15
N GLY A 196 -7.21 6.85 15.26
CA GLY A 196 -8.03 5.64 15.05
C GLY A 196 -8.57 5.49 13.62
N CYS A 197 -7.74 5.68 12.60
CA CYS A 197 -8.16 5.63 11.19
C CYS A 197 -8.42 4.22 10.62
N ILE A 198 -8.21 3.16 11.41
CA ILE A 198 -8.31 1.78 10.94
C ILE A 198 -9.77 1.35 11.05
N HIS A 199 -10.42 1.21 9.91
CA HIS A 199 -11.81 0.83 9.87
C HIS A 199 -11.94 -0.67 9.60
N LEU A 200 -12.74 -1.35 10.43
CA LEU A 200 -12.97 -2.77 10.35
C LEU A 200 -14.46 -3.02 10.12
N ALA A 201 -14.79 -3.55 8.95
CA ALA A 201 -16.14 -3.99 8.62
C ALA A 201 -16.47 -5.30 9.33
N ALA A 202 -17.65 -5.39 9.94
CA ALA A 202 -18.19 -6.63 10.48
C ALA A 202 -18.97 -7.36 9.38
N LEU A 203 -18.30 -8.32 8.73
CA LEU A 203 -18.90 -9.13 7.67
C LEU A 203 -19.57 -10.36 8.30
N ARG A 204 -20.91 -10.37 8.30
CA ARG A 204 -21.72 -11.49 8.75
C ARG A 204 -22.04 -12.41 7.58
N GLN A 205 -21.65 -13.68 7.68
CA GLN A 205 -21.78 -14.67 6.61
C GLN A 205 -22.56 -15.89 7.12
N PRO A 206 -23.56 -16.38 6.37
CA PRO A 206 -24.20 -17.65 6.70
C PRO A 206 -23.18 -18.79 6.52
N TYR A 207 -23.29 -19.83 7.34
CA TYR A 207 -22.64 -21.10 7.05
C TYR A 207 -23.37 -21.78 5.88
N GLU A 208 -22.61 -22.41 4.99
CA GLU A 208 -23.18 -23.07 3.79
C GLU A 208 -24.18 -24.17 4.17
N ASP A 209 -23.88 -24.93 5.22
CA ASP A 209 -24.66 -26.10 5.64
C ASP A 209 -25.54 -25.87 6.89
N GLU A 210 -25.55 -24.66 7.47
CA GLU A 210 -26.29 -24.36 8.70
C GLU A 210 -27.14 -23.06 8.58
N PRO A 211 -28.46 -23.16 8.33
CA PRO A 211 -29.33 -22.03 7.93
C PRO A 211 -29.40 -20.85 8.91
N TYR A 212 -29.12 -21.08 10.20
CA TYR A 212 -29.19 -20.07 11.25
C TYR A 212 -27.83 -19.74 11.86
N PHE A 213 -26.77 -20.42 11.43
CA PHE A 213 -25.44 -20.19 11.98
C PHE A 213 -24.69 -19.19 11.09
N TYR A 214 -24.08 -18.20 11.75
CA TYR A 214 -23.35 -17.14 11.07
C TYR A 214 -21.95 -17.01 11.62
N LYS A 215 -20.99 -16.84 10.72
CA LYS A 215 -19.64 -16.39 11.05
C LYS A 215 -19.59 -14.88 10.90
N THR A 216 -19.07 -14.19 11.90
CA THR A 216 -18.70 -12.77 11.77
C THR A 216 -17.19 -12.66 11.65
N SER A 217 -16.72 -12.13 10.52
CA SER A 217 -15.32 -11.77 10.29
C SER A 217 -15.16 -10.26 10.38
N MET A 218 -14.00 -9.79 10.85
CA MET A 218 -13.63 -8.38 10.82
C MET A 218 -12.66 -8.16 9.67
N VAL A 219 -13.08 -7.38 8.68
CA VAL A 219 -12.28 -7.11 7.46
C VAL A 219 -11.85 -5.66 7.46
N SER A 220 -10.53 -5.41 7.39
CA SER A 220 -10.03 -4.05 7.29
C SER A 220 -10.32 -3.48 5.92
N TYR A 221 -10.78 -2.24 5.87
CA TYR A 221 -11.01 -1.55 4.60
C TYR A 221 -10.38 -0.16 4.61
N ASP A 222 -9.88 0.20 3.44
CA ASP A 222 -9.24 1.47 3.12
C ASP A 222 -9.58 1.79 1.66
N TYR A 223 -9.27 3.02 1.23
CA TYR A 223 -9.47 3.48 -0.14
C TYR A 223 -8.88 2.53 -1.19
N GLU A 224 -7.60 2.17 -1.04
CA GLU A 224 -6.88 1.42 -2.09
C GLU A 224 -7.44 0.00 -2.30
N PRO A 225 -7.71 -0.81 -1.25
CA PRO A 225 -8.42 -2.07 -1.42
C PRO A 225 -9.81 -1.92 -2.04
N ILE A 226 -10.58 -0.89 -1.67
CA ILE A 226 -11.92 -0.65 -2.23
C ILE A 226 -11.85 -0.27 -3.71
N TYR A 227 -10.89 0.56 -4.12
CA TYR A 227 -10.68 0.87 -5.54
C TYR A 227 -10.27 -0.40 -6.29
N SER A 228 -9.18 -1.05 -5.86
CA SER A 228 -8.51 -2.10 -6.62
C SER A 228 -9.32 -3.38 -6.73
N LEU A 229 -10.05 -3.75 -5.67
CA LEU A 229 -10.89 -4.94 -5.65
C LEU A 229 -12.37 -4.62 -5.85
N GLY A 230 -12.74 -3.34 -5.94
CA GLY A 230 -14.10 -2.85 -6.16
C GLY A 230 -14.26 -2.25 -7.55
N SER A 231 -14.11 -0.92 -7.67
CA SER A 231 -14.35 -0.18 -8.93
C SER A 231 -13.49 -0.68 -10.10
N MET A 232 -12.23 -1.01 -9.83
CA MET A 232 -11.30 -1.52 -10.84
C MET A 232 -11.76 -2.87 -11.44
N LEU A 233 -12.52 -3.66 -10.69
CA LEU A 233 -13.13 -4.93 -11.10
C LEU A 233 -14.63 -4.82 -11.40
N GLY A 234 -15.22 -3.62 -11.28
CA GLY A 234 -16.66 -3.38 -11.47
C GLY A 234 -17.57 -3.96 -10.38
N ILE A 235 -17.04 -4.24 -9.17
CA ILE A 235 -17.82 -4.82 -8.06
C ILE A 235 -18.50 -3.70 -7.25
N SER A 236 -19.83 -3.78 -7.13
CA SER A 236 -20.64 -2.86 -6.30
C SER A 236 -21.38 -3.55 -5.15
N GLU A 237 -21.32 -4.88 -5.06
CA GLU A 237 -21.89 -5.65 -3.95
C GLU A 237 -20.89 -5.69 -2.78
N VAL A 238 -21.16 -4.90 -1.73
CA VAL A 238 -20.22 -4.73 -0.60
C VAL A 238 -19.89 -6.04 0.14
N PRO A 239 -20.85 -6.94 0.45
CA PRO A 239 -20.51 -8.24 1.03
C PRO A 239 -19.56 -9.07 0.16
N GLY A 240 -19.75 -9.06 -1.16
CA GLY A 240 -18.87 -9.72 -2.12
C GLY A 240 -17.47 -9.10 -2.18
N LEU A 241 -17.40 -7.76 -2.22
CA LEU A 241 -16.14 -7.01 -2.13
C LEU A 241 -15.36 -7.34 -0.86
N LEU A 242 -16.03 -7.33 0.30
CA LEU A 242 -15.39 -7.66 1.58
C LEU A 242 -14.89 -9.11 1.63
N ARG A 243 -15.58 -10.06 0.97
CA ARG A 243 -15.11 -11.45 0.83
C ARG A 243 -13.84 -11.54 -0.03
N LEU A 244 -13.80 -10.81 -1.14
CA LEU A 244 -12.61 -10.75 -1.99
C LEU A 244 -11.42 -10.13 -1.24
N MET A 245 -11.65 -9.03 -0.51
CA MET A 245 -10.63 -8.40 0.34
C MET A 245 -10.09 -9.36 1.41
N ASP A 246 -10.96 -10.08 2.11
CA ASP A 246 -10.54 -11.06 3.12
C ASP A 246 -9.74 -12.22 2.50
N GLU A 247 -10.09 -12.67 1.29
CA GLU A 247 -9.35 -13.73 0.59
C GLU A 247 -7.92 -13.29 0.22
N VAL A 248 -7.76 -12.05 -0.28
CA VAL A 248 -6.44 -11.44 -0.58
C VAL A 248 -5.60 -11.34 0.71
N GLU A 249 -6.20 -10.90 1.81
CA GLU A 249 -5.55 -10.78 3.11
C GLU A 249 -5.11 -12.14 3.65
N VAL A 250 -5.99 -13.15 3.58
CA VAL A 250 -5.74 -14.53 4.02
C VAL A 250 -4.46 -15.05 3.39
N TYR A 251 -4.28 -14.86 2.08
CA TYR A 251 -3.09 -15.30 1.35
C TYR A 251 -1.86 -14.41 1.54
N GLY A 252 -2.03 -13.16 1.99
CA GLY A 252 -0.96 -12.20 2.17
C GLY A 252 -0.46 -11.60 0.85
N LEU A 253 -1.38 -11.13 0.02
CA LEU A 253 -1.10 -10.45 -1.26
C LEU A 253 -1.27 -8.92 -1.12
N ASP A 254 -0.61 -8.14 -1.98
CA ASP A 254 -0.95 -6.73 -2.21
C ASP A 254 -2.32 -6.63 -2.88
N SER A 255 -3.28 -5.95 -2.25
CA SER A 255 -4.62 -5.76 -2.82
C SER A 255 -4.59 -4.96 -4.11
N MET A 256 -3.72 -3.95 -4.21
CA MET A 256 -3.64 -3.11 -5.41
C MET A 256 -3.16 -3.92 -6.61
N SER A 257 -2.00 -4.57 -6.49
CA SER A 257 -1.46 -5.42 -7.56
C SER A 257 -2.43 -6.54 -7.92
N THR A 258 -3.02 -7.21 -6.93
CA THR A 258 -4.00 -8.28 -7.18
C THR A 258 -5.20 -7.76 -7.98
N GLY A 259 -5.77 -6.62 -7.58
CA GLY A 259 -6.91 -6.02 -8.27
C GLY A 259 -6.59 -5.60 -9.70
N VAL A 260 -5.45 -4.95 -9.94
CA VAL A 260 -5.03 -4.51 -11.27
C VAL A 260 -4.69 -5.69 -12.18
N VAL A 261 -4.01 -6.72 -11.67
CA VAL A 261 -3.73 -7.96 -12.41
C VAL A 261 -5.02 -8.67 -12.81
N LEU A 262 -5.99 -8.77 -11.90
CA LEU A 262 -7.29 -9.36 -12.19
C LEU A 262 -8.11 -8.51 -13.17
N ALA A 263 -8.02 -7.19 -13.10
CA ALA A 263 -8.70 -6.31 -14.05
C ALA A 263 -8.11 -6.46 -15.47
N TRP A 264 -6.79 -6.51 -15.59
CA TRP A 264 -6.13 -6.82 -16.86
C TRP A 264 -6.52 -8.21 -17.37
N ALA A 265 -6.58 -9.21 -16.50
CA ALA A 265 -6.98 -10.57 -16.85
C ALA A 265 -8.40 -10.63 -17.41
N THR A 266 -9.35 -9.94 -16.77
CA THR A 266 -10.73 -9.82 -17.26
C THR A 266 -10.78 -9.20 -18.65
N GLU A 267 -10.11 -8.06 -18.85
CA GLU A 267 -10.08 -7.41 -20.16
C GLU A 267 -9.37 -8.23 -21.23
N ALA A 268 -8.28 -8.93 -20.89
CA ALA A 268 -7.55 -9.79 -21.80
C ALA A 268 -8.40 -10.99 -22.26
N ILE A 269 -9.20 -11.58 -21.35
CA ILE A 269 -10.17 -12.62 -21.68
C ILE A 269 -11.28 -12.08 -22.59
N GLU A 270 -11.85 -10.91 -22.28
CA GLU A 270 -12.89 -10.26 -23.12
C GLU A 270 -12.38 -9.97 -24.54
N LYS A 271 -11.10 -9.61 -24.68
CA LYS A 271 -10.44 -9.38 -25.98
C LYS A 271 -9.98 -10.66 -26.66
N GLY A 272 -10.21 -11.84 -26.07
CA GLY A 272 -9.83 -13.13 -26.64
C GLY A 272 -8.32 -13.41 -26.66
N LEU A 273 -7.53 -12.72 -25.83
CA LEU A 273 -6.07 -12.91 -25.75
C LEU A 273 -5.70 -14.19 -25.00
N ILE A 274 -6.58 -14.69 -24.13
CA ILE A 274 -6.31 -15.82 -23.25
C ILE A 274 -7.05 -17.06 -23.78
N PRO A 275 -6.34 -18.17 -24.07
CA PRO A 275 -6.98 -19.42 -24.47
C PRO A 275 -7.91 -19.96 -23.36
N GLU A 276 -9.11 -20.42 -23.71
CA GLU A 276 -10.10 -20.94 -22.73
C GLU A 276 -9.53 -22.07 -21.87
N ALA A 277 -8.69 -22.93 -22.46
CA ALA A 277 -8.03 -24.04 -21.77
C ALA A 277 -7.12 -23.59 -20.60
N GLU A 278 -6.58 -22.37 -20.66
CA GLU A 278 -5.68 -21.84 -19.62
C GLU A 278 -6.43 -21.13 -18.49
N THR A 279 -7.71 -20.82 -18.66
CA THR A 279 -8.52 -20.13 -17.65
C THR A 279 -8.84 -20.99 -16.42
N ALA A 280 -8.53 -22.29 -16.47
CA ALA A 280 -8.93 -23.30 -15.50
C ALA A 280 -10.45 -23.36 -15.28
N GLY A 281 -11.23 -23.05 -16.33
CA GLY A 281 -12.69 -23.01 -16.30
C GLY A 281 -13.27 -21.81 -15.55
N LEU A 282 -12.46 -20.82 -15.16
CA LEU A 282 -12.97 -19.57 -14.60
C LEU A 282 -13.32 -18.60 -15.73
N ARG A 283 -14.49 -17.96 -15.62
CA ARG A 283 -14.90 -16.87 -16.50
C ARG A 283 -14.87 -15.59 -15.68
N LEU A 284 -13.83 -14.78 -15.87
CA LEU A 284 -13.71 -13.50 -15.18
C LEU A 284 -14.58 -12.48 -15.91
N ASN A 285 -15.58 -11.96 -15.22
CA ASN A 285 -16.48 -10.92 -15.71
C ASN A 285 -16.48 -9.75 -14.73
N TRP A 286 -16.66 -8.52 -15.22
CA TRP A 286 -16.79 -7.34 -14.37
C TRP A 286 -17.92 -7.53 -13.34
N GLY A 287 -17.62 -7.32 -12.07
CA GLY A 287 -18.57 -7.46 -10.95
C GLY A 287 -18.69 -8.86 -10.36
N ASP A 288 -18.16 -9.92 -10.98
CA ASP A 288 -18.27 -11.30 -10.48
C ASP A 288 -17.22 -11.59 -9.39
N TRP A 289 -17.47 -11.07 -8.19
CA TRP A 289 -16.58 -11.26 -7.03
C TRP A 289 -16.33 -12.74 -6.69
N GLY A 290 -17.26 -13.65 -7.00
CA GLY A 290 -17.12 -15.08 -6.74
C GLY A 290 -16.02 -15.72 -7.59
N GLN A 291 -15.96 -15.36 -8.87
CA GLN A 291 -14.89 -15.81 -9.77
C GLN A 291 -13.55 -15.19 -9.39
N TYR A 292 -13.52 -13.91 -9.00
CA TYR A 292 -12.29 -13.26 -8.54
C TYR A 292 -11.71 -13.90 -7.27
N VAL A 293 -12.55 -14.30 -6.31
CA VAL A 293 -12.10 -15.05 -5.11
C VAL A 293 -11.39 -16.35 -5.50
N ARG A 294 -11.91 -17.06 -6.51
CA ARG A 294 -11.27 -18.28 -7.03
C ARG A 294 -9.98 -17.97 -7.78
N ALA A 295 -9.95 -16.88 -8.55
CA ALA A 295 -8.77 -16.43 -9.26
C ALA A 295 -7.61 -16.05 -8.32
N VAL A 296 -7.90 -15.41 -7.17
CA VAL A 296 -6.89 -15.13 -6.12
C VAL A 296 -6.21 -16.41 -5.64
N ARG A 297 -6.98 -17.49 -5.44
CA ARG A 297 -6.43 -18.80 -5.06
C ARG A 297 -5.51 -19.33 -6.15
N ASN A 298 -5.95 -19.28 -7.40
CA ASN A 298 -5.18 -19.74 -8.55
C ASN A 298 -3.92 -18.89 -8.77
N ILE A 299 -3.89 -17.60 -8.43
CA ILE A 299 -2.66 -16.79 -8.47
C ILE A 299 -1.60 -17.35 -7.51
N VAL A 300 -2.00 -17.78 -6.30
CA VAL A 300 -1.05 -18.31 -5.31
C VAL A 300 -0.72 -19.77 -5.57
N GLU A 301 -1.65 -20.54 -6.12
CA GLU A 301 -1.51 -21.95 -6.45
C GLU A 301 -1.87 -22.17 -7.93
N PRO A 302 -0.96 -21.82 -8.88
CA PRO A 302 -1.28 -21.79 -10.31
C PRO A 302 -1.64 -23.16 -10.91
N PRO A 303 -2.87 -23.34 -11.43
CA PRO A 303 -3.25 -24.54 -12.16
C PRO A 303 -2.84 -24.51 -13.64
N SER A 304 -2.42 -23.36 -14.16
CA SER A 304 -2.03 -23.14 -15.55
C SER A 304 -0.94 -22.07 -15.66
N ASP A 305 -0.34 -21.94 -16.84
CA ASP A 305 0.67 -20.92 -17.11
C ASP A 305 0.08 -19.50 -17.10
N PHE A 306 -1.20 -19.34 -17.45
CA PHE A 306 -1.91 -18.07 -17.30
C PHE A 306 -1.86 -17.55 -15.86
N TYR A 307 -2.27 -18.34 -14.87
CA TYR A 307 -2.21 -17.90 -13.47
C TYR A 307 -0.78 -17.77 -12.94
N ARG A 308 0.18 -18.53 -13.48
CA ARG A 308 1.60 -18.36 -13.16
C ARG A 308 2.12 -17.02 -13.67
N ALA A 309 1.65 -16.57 -14.84
CA ALA A 309 1.97 -15.26 -15.38
C ALA A 309 1.31 -14.14 -14.57
N LEU A 310 0.03 -14.30 -14.16
CA LEU A 310 -0.64 -13.38 -13.24
C LEU A 310 0.10 -13.28 -11.90
N ALA A 311 0.60 -14.39 -11.37
CA ALA A 311 1.44 -14.41 -10.17
C ALA A 311 2.73 -13.61 -10.33
N GLY A 312 3.20 -13.36 -11.57
CA GLY A 312 4.36 -12.51 -11.87
C GLY A 312 4.08 -11.00 -11.91
N GLY A 313 2.80 -10.58 -11.90
CA GLY A 313 2.38 -9.18 -12.01
C GLY A 313 1.88 -8.84 -13.41
N VAL A 314 1.31 -7.64 -13.58
CA VAL A 314 0.58 -7.30 -14.82
C VAL A 314 1.51 -7.15 -16.02
N GLU A 315 2.73 -6.63 -15.83
CA GLU A 315 3.73 -6.52 -16.90
C GLU A 315 4.19 -7.90 -17.38
N GLN A 316 4.41 -8.84 -16.45
CA GLN A 316 4.78 -10.21 -16.78
C GLN A 316 3.67 -10.93 -17.53
N ALA A 317 2.43 -10.80 -17.07
CA ALA A 317 1.28 -11.38 -17.76
C ALA A 317 1.11 -10.82 -19.17
N ALA A 318 1.25 -9.50 -19.31
CA ALA A 318 1.14 -8.84 -20.61
C ALA A 318 2.30 -9.15 -21.56
N ALA A 319 3.50 -9.42 -21.04
CA ALA A 319 4.64 -9.86 -21.86
C ALA A 319 4.41 -11.26 -22.47
N VAL A 320 3.64 -12.12 -21.80
CA VAL A 320 3.35 -13.49 -22.26
C VAL A 320 2.15 -13.53 -23.21
N TYR A 321 1.06 -12.83 -22.87
CA TYR A 321 -0.22 -12.94 -23.60
C TYR A 321 -0.60 -11.69 -24.41
N GLY A 322 0.22 -10.63 -24.40
CA GLY A 322 -0.08 -9.37 -25.08
C GLY A 322 -0.85 -8.39 -24.18
N GLY A 323 -1.50 -7.37 -24.75
CA GLY A 323 -2.28 -6.41 -23.94
C GLY A 323 -1.43 -5.44 -23.11
N ALA A 324 -0.17 -5.23 -23.48
CA ALA A 324 0.75 -4.29 -22.82
C ALA A 324 0.30 -2.81 -22.87
N ASP A 325 -0.73 -2.49 -23.66
CA ASP A 325 -1.28 -1.14 -23.78
C ASP A 325 -2.30 -0.82 -22.67
N PHE A 326 -2.81 -1.84 -21.98
CA PHE A 326 -3.73 -1.73 -20.85
C PHE A 326 -3.22 -2.48 -19.60
N ALA A 327 -1.92 -2.77 -19.54
CA ALA A 327 -1.22 -3.31 -18.37
C ALA A 327 -0.78 -2.16 -17.44
N LEU A 328 -1.62 -1.79 -16.47
CA LEU A 328 -1.45 -0.54 -15.70
C LEU A 328 -0.42 -0.66 -14.58
N ALA A 329 0.85 -0.52 -14.92
CA ALA A 329 1.95 -0.50 -13.96
C ALA A 329 3.01 0.56 -14.30
N TRP A 330 3.78 0.93 -13.28
CA TRP A 330 4.92 1.83 -13.37
C TRP A 330 6.16 1.11 -12.82
N GLY A 331 7.06 0.70 -13.71
CA GLY A 331 8.30 0.02 -13.33
C GLY A 331 8.04 -1.31 -12.59
N GLY A 332 7.08 -2.10 -13.08
CA GLY A 332 6.68 -3.37 -12.48
C GLY A 332 5.77 -3.26 -11.25
N ASN A 333 5.29 -2.06 -10.90
CA ASN A 333 4.43 -1.83 -9.75
C ASN A 333 3.07 -1.28 -10.20
N GLU A 334 1.99 -2.01 -9.94
CA GLU A 334 0.65 -1.69 -10.43
C GLU A 334 0.15 -0.31 -9.98
N MET A 335 -0.68 0.31 -10.81
CA MET A 335 -1.23 1.64 -10.57
C MET A 335 -1.99 1.72 -9.23
N PRO A 336 -1.89 2.84 -8.48
CA PRO A 336 -2.79 3.14 -7.37
C PRO A 336 -4.09 3.82 -7.85
N GLY A 337 -5.09 3.95 -6.98
CA GLY A 337 -6.43 4.43 -7.33
C GLY A 337 -6.56 5.90 -7.73
N TYR A 338 -5.57 6.56 -8.36
CA TYR A 338 -5.64 7.98 -8.69
C TYR A 338 -5.39 8.23 -10.17
N HIS A 339 -6.47 8.41 -10.94
CA HIS A 339 -6.39 8.94 -12.31
C HIS A 339 -6.79 10.42 -12.32
N THR A 340 -6.09 11.23 -11.51
CA THR A 340 -6.46 12.64 -11.25
C THR A 340 -5.84 13.64 -12.23
N GLY A 341 -4.81 13.25 -12.96
CA GLY A 341 -4.04 14.14 -13.84
C GLY A 341 -2.61 13.65 -14.05
N PRO A 342 -1.78 14.45 -14.75
CA PRO A 342 -0.42 14.07 -15.11
C PRO A 342 0.49 13.93 -13.88
N ALA A 343 0.34 14.74 -12.83
CA ALA A 343 1.24 14.67 -11.69
C ALA A 343 1.10 13.35 -10.92
N ALA A 344 -0.11 12.77 -10.82
CA ALA A 344 -0.31 11.45 -10.23
C ALA A 344 0.46 10.34 -10.96
N HIS A 345 0.41 10.34 -12.30
CA HIS A 345 1.11 9.36 -13.13
C HIS A 345 2.62 9.56 -13.11
N ILE A 346 3.09 10.79 -13.31
CA ILE A 346 4.52 11.15 -13.23
C ILE A 346 5.05 10.75 -11.85
N GLY A 347 4.34 11.09 -10.79
CA GLY A 347 4.72 10.76 -9.42
C GLY A 347 4.94 9.26 -9.18
N CYS A 348 4.09 8.41 -9.76
CA CYS A 348 4.25 6.95 -9.70
C CYS A 348 5.36 6.43 -10.63
N LEU A 349 5.58 7.07 -11.78
CA LEU A 349 6.68 6.73 -12.68
C LEU A 349 8.05 7.01 -12.03
N VAL A 350 8.22 8.20 -11.46
CA VAL A 350 9.53 8.67 -10.98
C VAL A 350 9.81 8.32 -9.53
N GLY A 351 8.79 8.19 -8.69
CA GLY A 351 8.94 8.03 -7.24
C GLY A 351 9.87 6.89 -6.85
N ALA A 352 10.58 7.05 -5.72
CA ALA A 352 11.58 6.09 -5.27
C ALA A 352 11.05 4.65 -5.11
N ARG A 353 9.74 4.48 -4.89
CA ARG A 353 9.06 3.19 -4.71
C ARG A 353 7.92 2.97 -5.71
N HIS A 354 7.81 3.81 -6.74
CA HIS A 354 6.69 3.80 -7.68
C HIS A 354 5.31 3.89 -7.00
N SER A 355 5.20 4.74 -5.98
CA SER A 355 4.02 4.85 -5.12
C SER A 355 3.45 6.25 -5.09
N HIS A 356 2.11 6.37 -5.10
CA HIS A 356 1.42 7.64 -4.83
C HIS A 356 1.80 8.27 -3.48
N LEU A 357 2.38 7.50 -2.55
CA LEU A 357 2.85 8.00 -1.25
C LEU A 357 4.25 8.64 -1.31
N ASP A 358 4.99 8.52 -2.41
CA ASP A 358 6.35 9.05 -2.52
C ASP A 358 6.33 10.57 -2.65
N ASN A 359 5.41 11.13 -3.45
CA ASN A 359 5.31 12.57 -3.71
C ASN A 359 3.86 13.07 -3.84
N ALA A 360 2.85 12.22 -3.61
CA ALA A 360 1.42 12.59 -3.64
C ALA A 360 1.01 13.45 -4.85
N GLY A 361 1.45 13.07 -6.05
CA GLY A 361 1.09 13.75 -7.29
C GLY A 361 -0.42 13.95 -7.47
N TYR A 362 -1.26 13.03 -7.00
CA TYR A 362 -2.71 13.19 -6.99
C TYR A 362 -3.19 14.45 -6.24
N SER A 363 -2.52 14.80 -5.14
CA SER A 363 -2.84 15.99 -4.37
C SER A 363 -2.35 17.26 -5.08
N VAL A 364 -1.31 17.16 -5.91
CA VAL A 364 -0.85 18.24 -6.78
C VAL A 364 -1.91 18.50 -7.85
N ASP A 365 -2.37 17.46 -8.54
CA ASP A 365 -3.44 17.56 -9.55
C ASP A 365 -4.70 18.21 -8.95
N GLN A 366 -5.20 17.70 -7.82
CA GLN A 366 -6.39 18.25 -7.15
C GLN A 366 -6.24 19.74 -6.79
N LYS A 367 -5.05 20.19 -6.37
CA LYS A 367 -4.77 21.60 -6.07
C LYS A 367 -4.69 22.45 -7.34
N THR A 368 -4.09 21.92 -8.39
CA THR A 368 -4.01 22.58 -9.70
C THR A 368 -5.41 22.76 -10.29
N LEU A 369 -6.24 21.72 -10.23
CA LEU A 369 -7.64 21.71 -10.64
C LEU A 369 -8.47 22.77 -9.88
N SER A 370 -8.40 22.77 -8.54
CA SER A 370 -9.12 23.77 -7.72
C SER A 370 -8.69 25.21 -7.99
N LYS A 371 -7.48 25.42 -8.50
CA LYS A 371 -6.95 26.75 -8.88
C LYS A 371 -7.13 27.09 -10.36
N LYS A 372 -7.57 26.15 -11.21
CA LYS A 372 -7.63 26.28 -12.67
C LYS A 372 -6.31 26.83 -13.27
N LYS A 373 -5.17 26.31 -12.79
CA LYS A 373 -3.84 26.74 -13.25
C LYS A 373 -3.31 25.73 -14.28
N ASP A 374 -2.81 26.19 -15.42
CA ASP A 374 -1.96 25.36 -16.28
C ASP A 374 -0.56 25.24 -15.68
N THR A 375 -0.04 24.01 -15.60
CA THR A 375 1.32 23.73 -15.12
C THR A 375 2.13 23.06 -16.20
N THR A 376 3.38 23.49 -16.39
CA THR A 376 4.30 22.86 -17.35
C THR A 376 4.85 21.53 -16.77
N PRO A 377 5.36 20.62 -17.62
CA PRO A 377 6.01 19.38 -17.16
C PRO A 377 7.11 19.64 -16.12
N GLU A 378 7.92 20.68 -16.33
CA GLU A 378 9.05 21.05 -15.48
C GLU A 378 8.57 21.59 -14.12
N GLU A 379 7.52 22.44 -14.11
CA GLU A 379 6.90 22.91 -12.87
C GLU A 379 6.36 21.74 -12.02
N VAL A 380 5.68 20.78 -12.67
CA VAL A 380 5.17 19.58 -11.99
C VAL A 380 6.31 18.78 -11.39
N ALA A 381 7.36 18.51 -12.18
CA ALA A 381 8.52 17.77 -11.71
C ALA A 381 9.18 18.42 -10.48
N GLU A 382 9.37 19.75 -10.49
CA GLU A 382 9.94 20.46 -9.33
C GLU A 382 9.09 20.37 -8.07
N ILE A 383 7.76 20.43 -8.21
CA ILE A 383 6.83 20.25 -7.09
C ILE A 383 6.96 18.84 -6.53
N LEU A 384 6.98 17.82 -7.39
CA LEU A 384 7.10 16.41 -6.98
C LEU A 384 8.43 16.13 -6.28
N VAL A 385 9.55 16.67 -6.79
CA VAL A 385 10.86 16.55 -6.15
C VAL A 385 10.82 17.13 -4.74
N LYS A 386 10.35 18.38 -4.57
CA LYS A 386 10.29 19.05 -3.26
C LYS A 386 9.40 18.28 -2.26
N GLU A 387 8.27 17.77 -2.71
CA GLU A 387 7.37 16.96 -1.88
C GLU A 387 8.02 15.63 -1.49
N GLU A 388 8.71 14.95 -2.41
CA GLU A 388 9.40 13.69 -2.12
C GLU A 388 10.59 13.86 -1.17
N GLN A 389 11.38 14.92 -1.35
CA GLN A 389 12.49 15.27 -0.47
C GLN A 389 12.01 15.45 0.98
N TRP A 390 10.89 16.15 1.18
CA TRP A 390 10.31 16.30 2.52
C TRP A 390 9.81 14.96 3.09
N ARG A 391 9.20 14.12 2.25
CA ARG A 391 8.75 12.77 2.65
C ARG A 391 9.89 11.84 3.02
N GLN A 392 11.10 12.05 2.51
CA GLN A 392 12.28 11.31 2.98
C GLN A 392 12.61 11.61 4.44
N VAL A 393 12.45 12.86 4.88
CA VAL A 393 12.59 13.24 6.29
C VAL A 393 11.51 12.56 7.13
N LEU A 394 10.25 12.73 6.74
CA LEU A 394 9.11 12.19 7.50
C LEU A 394 9.15 10.65 7.60
N SER A 395 9.48 9.96 6.51
CA SER A 395 9.57 8.49 6.51
C SER A 395 10.75 7.97 7.34
N SER A 396 11.87 8.69 7.38
CA SER A 396 13.01 8.36 8.25
C SER A 396 12.67 8.48 9.73
N LEU A 397 11.77 9.42 10.08
CA LEU A 397 11.21 9.57 11.42
C LEU A 397 10.03 8.63 11.69
N VAL A 398 9.62 7.83 10.70
CA VAL A 398 8.46 6.92 10.76
C VAL A 398 7.16 7.66 11.09
N VAL A 399 7.02 8.91 10.62
CA VAL A 399 5.80 9.71 10.75
C VAL A 399 4.74 9.19 9.78
N CYS A 400 3.51 9.03 10.27
CA CYS A 400 2.37 8.71 9.41
C CYS A 400 2.10 9.85 8.43
N PHE A 401 2.05 9.56 7.13
CA PHE A 401 1.83 10.57 6.10
C PHE A 401 0.45 11.24 6.13
N PHE A 402 -0.53 10.71 6.86
CA PHE A 402 -1.76 11.45 7.14
C PHE A 402 -1.47 12.67 8.01
N ALA A 403 -0.58 12.55 9.00
CA ALA A 403 -0.19 13.65 9.87
C ALA A 403 0.87 14.59 9.27
N ARG A 404 1.26 14.44 7.99
CA ARG A 404 2.33 15.24 7.35
C ARG A 404 2.12 16.75 7.46
N GLY A 405 0.87 17.21 7.45
CA GLY A 405 0.53 18.64 7.61
C GLY A 405 0.77 19.19 9.02
N ILE A 406 0.85 18.31 10.02
CA ILE A 406 1.15 18.63 11.43
C ILE A 406 2.66 18.64 11.66
N TYR A 407 3.38 17.69 11.07
CA TYR A 407 4.84 17.58 11.19
C TYR A 407 5.52 18.41 10.10
N LYS A 408 5.50 19.73 10.27
CA LYS A 408 6.28 20.70 9.47
C LYS A 408 7.73 20.80 9.99
N PRO A 409 8.69 21.40 9.24
CA PRO A 409 10.10 21.49 9.66
C PRO A 409 10.32 22.00 11.08
N GLU A 410 9.64 23.07 11.47
CA GLU A 410 9.70 23.65 12.81
C GLU A 410 9.28 22.67 13.91
N THR A 411 8.24 21.87 13.62
CA THR A 411 7.74 20.85 14.55
C THR A 411 8.73 19.69 14.65
N VAL A 412 9.29 19.26 13.52
CA VAL A 412 10.29 18.18 13.47
C VAL A 412 11.55 18.57 14.24
N LEU A 413 12.09 19.77 14.02
CA LEU A 413 13.26 20.26 14.74
C LEU A 413 13.01 20.31 16.25
N LYS A 414 11.85 20.80 16.67
CA LYS A 414 11.50 20.84 18.10
C LYS A 414 11.36 19.46 18.73
N VAL A 415 10.75 18.50 18.02
CA VAL A 415 10.63 17.11 18.49
C VAL A 415 12.02 16.46 18.62
N LEU A 416 12.90 16.68 17.64
CA LEU A 416 14.26 16.15 17.64
C LEU A 416 15.10 16.71 18.80
N GLU A 417 15.05 18.03 19.02
CA GLU A 417 15.69 18.69 20.16
C GLU A 417 15.24 18.08 21.49
N VAL A 418 13.93 18.02 21.75
CA VAL A 418 13.37 17.50 23.01
C VAL A 418 13.64 16.00 23.19
N SER A 419 13.75 15.27 22.09
CA SER A 419 14.11 13.84 22.10
C SER A 419 15.62 13.59 22.31
N GLY A 420 16.44 14.64 22.43
CA GLY A 420 17.89 14.53 22.63
C GLY A 420 18.68 14.22 21.35
N MET A 421 18.10 14.52 20.18
CA MET A 421 18.73 14.35 18.87
C MET A 421 18.70 15.68 18.10
N PRO A 422 19.23 16.79 18.66
CA PRO A 422 19.13 18.09 18.01
C PRO A 422 19.76 18.05 16.62
N LEU A 423 19.03 18.55 15.64
CA LEU A 423 19.54 18.93 14.32
C LEU A 423 19.60 20.46 14.30
N GLY A 424 20.57 21.05 13.61
CA GLY A 424 20.81 22.50 13.68
C GLY A 424 19.68 23.30 13.04
N THR A 425 19.57 23.29 11.71
CA THR A 425 18.66 24.20 10.97
C THR A 425 17.66 23.47 10.07
N GLU A 426 16.61 24.20 9.65
CA GLU A 426 15.67 23.71 8.63
C GLU A 426 16.40 23.33 7.34
N GLU A 427 17.41 24.10 6.93
CA GLU A 427 18.17 23.80 5.72
C GLU A 427 18.95 22.50 5.84
N GLU A 428 19.53 22.21 7.02
CA GLU A 428 20.18 20.92 7.26
C GLU A 428 19.19 19.74 7.19
N LEU A 429 17.98 19.93 7.73
CA LEU A 429 16.92 18.93 7.67
C LEU A 429 16.46 18.67 6.24
N ARG A 430 16.27 19.75 5.45
CA ARG A 430 15.93 19.66 4.03
C ARG A 430 17.03 18.97 3.26
N ARG A 431 18.28 19.41 3.41
CA ARG A 431 19.47 18.79 2.80
C ARG A 431 19.56 17.29 3.07
N LEU A 432 19.23 16.83 4.29
CA LEU A 432 19.17 15.41 4.60
C LEU A 432 18.08 14.69 3.76
N GLY A 433 16.90 15.30 3.62
CA GLY A 433 15.84 14.79 2.75
C GLY A 433 16.28 14.65 1.29
N ARG A 434 16.97 15.66 0.76
CA ARG A 434 17.49 15.66 -0.62
C ARG A 434 18.55 14.57 -0.82
N LYS A 435 19.51 14.48 0.10
CA LYS A 435 20.52 13.42 0.11
C LYS A 435 19.89 12.02 0.15
N ILE A 436 18.90 11.79 1.03
CA ILE A 436 18.24 10.47 1.13
C ILE A 436 17.52 10.12 -0.17
N LEU A 437 16.86 11.08 -0.81
CA LEU A 437 16.20 10.86 -2.09
C LEU A 437 17.21 10.50 -3.18
N ALA A 438 18.29 11.29 -3.30
CA ALA A 438 19.35 11.04 -4.27
C ALA A 438 19.99 9.66 -4.07
N GLU A 439 20.28 9.25 -2.82
CA GLU A 439 20.84 7.91 -2.53
C GLU A 439 19.87 6.77 -2.89
N LYS A 440 18.57 6.93 -2.62
CA LYS A 440 17.56 5.95 -3.04
C LYS A 440 17.48 5.86 -4.56
N TYR A 441 17.57 6.99 -5.26
CA TYR A 441 17.52 7.01 -6.72
C TYR A 441 18.78 6.41 -7.35
N ARG A 442 19.96 6.75 -6.82
CA ARG A 442 21.24 6.12 -7.20
C ARG A 442 21.21 4.62 -7.00
N PHE A 443 20.59 4.14 -5.91
CA PHE A 443 20.37 2.71 -5.70
C PHE A 443 19.50 2.12 -6.81
N LYS A 444 18.37 2.75 -7.18
CA LYS A 444 17.54 2.28 -8.31
C LYS A 444 18.36 2.16 -9.60
N MET A 445 19.13 3.20 -9.95
CA MET A 445 19.96 3.20 -11.16
C MET A 445 21.06 2.13 -11.14
N ARG A 446 21.68 1.91 -9.98
CA ARG A 446 22.65 0.83 -9.78
C ARG A 446 22.03 -0.55 -10.04
N GLU A 447 20.76 -0.72 -9.65
CA GLU A 447 19.97 -1.93 -9.92
C GLU A 447 19.30 -1.93 -11.32
N ASN A 448 19.84 -1.15 -12.27
CA ASN A 448 19.42 -1.06 -13.68
C ASN A 448 18.05 -0.42 -13.94
N PHE A 449 17.50 0.33 -12.99
CA PHE A 449 16.32 1.14 -13.26
C PHE A 449 16.67 2.32 -14.18
N ASP A 450 15.91 2.45 -15.27
CA ASP A 450 16.04 3.52 -16.26
C ASP A 450 14.64 4.05 -16.60
N VAL A 451 14.34 5.27 -16.16
CA VAL A 451 13.02 5.89 -16.31
C VAL A 451 12.63 6.06 -17.79
N SER A 452 13.62 6.25 -18.68
CA SER A 452 13.40 6.43 -20.12
C SER A 452 12.88 5.15 -20.79
N LYS A 453 13.18 3.98 -20.21
CA LYS A 453 12.77 2.67 -20.71
C LYS A 453 11.44 2.17 -20.16
N VAL A 454 10.89 2.83 -19.14
CA VAL A 454 9.58 2.43 -18.59
C VAL A 454 8.52 2.70 -19.65
N LYS A 455 7.78 1.67 -20.06
CA LYS A 455 6.66 1.83 -21.00
C LYS A 455 5.55 2.65 -20.34
N VAL A 456 4.93 3.57 -21.07
CA VAL A 456 3.69 4.24 -20.67
C VAL A 456 2.54 3.45 -21.32
N PRO A 457 1.72 2.71 -20.55
CA PRO A 457 0.51 2.09 -21.08
C PRO A 457 -0.39 3.12 -21.77
N HIS A 458 -0.77 2.85 -23.02
CA HIS A 458 -1.63 3.74 -23.81
C HIS A 458 -2.95 4.05 -23.10
N ARG A 459 -3.47 3.13 -22.26
CA ARG A 459 -4.68 3.37 -21.46
C ARG A 459 -4.61 4.65 -20.63
N PHE A 460 -3.43 5.04 -20.12
CA PHE A 460 -3.29 6.25 -19.32
C PHE A 460 -3.54 7.54 -20.11
N THR A 461 -3.32 7.51 -21.42
CA THR A 461 -3.54 8.65 -22.32
C THR A 461 -4.87 8.52 -23.07
N GLU A 462 -5.39 7.31 -23.23
CA GLU A 462 -6.68 7.02 -23.87
C GLU A 462 -7.86 7.45 -22.99
N THR A 463 -7.77 7.18 -21.68
CA THR A 463 -8.85 7.52 -20.74
C THR A 463 -8.70 8.97 -20.31
N PRO A 464 -9.71 9.82 -20.51
CA PRO A 464 -9.61 11.22 -20.13
C PRO A 464 -9.46 11.38 -18.62
N ALA A 465 -8.41 12.08 -18.21
CA ALA A 465 -8.28 12.57 -16.85
C ALA A 465 -9.31 13.70 -16.57
N PRO A 466 -9.63 13.98 -15.29
CA PRO A 466 -10.48 15.09 -14.91
C PRO A 466 -10.13 16.41 -15.61
N PHE A 467 -11.16 17.14 -16.07
CA PHE A 467 -11.07 18.49 -16.63
C PHE A 467 -10.15 18.66 -17.85
N GLU A 468 -10.02 17.63 -18.69
CA GLU A 468 -9.25 17.66 -19.94
C GLU A 468 -7.74 17.98 -19.74
N LEU A 469 -7.21 17.74 -18.53
CA LEU A 469 -5.77 17.78 -18.31
C LEU A 469 -5.11 16.76 -19.24
N ALA A 470 -4.45 17.26 -20.29
CA ALA A 470 -3.84 16.41 -21.30
C ALA A 470 -2.68 15.60 -20.68
N VAL A 471 -2.96 14.32 -20.43
CA VAL A 471 -1.93 13.34 -20.09
C VAL A 471 -1.36 12.83 -21.41
N THR A 472 -0.33 13.50 -21.93
CA THR A 472 0.40 13.02 -23.12
C THR A 472 1.68 12.32 -22.69
N GLU A 473 2.14 11.37 -23.51
CA GLU A 473 3.43 10.71 -23.26
C GLU A 473 4.57 11.74 -23.24
N ASP A 474 4.59 12.70 -24.17
CA ASP A 474 5.58 13.79 -24.19
C ASP A 474 5.63 14.56 -22.87
N TYR A 475 4.47 14.93 -22.33
CA TYR A 475 4.38 15.63 -21.05
C TYR A 475 4.98 14.79 -19.91
N ILE A 476 4.61 13.51 -19.84
CA ILE A 476 5.12 12.58 -18.81
C ILE A 476 6.65 12.44 -18.93
N ARG A 477 7.17 12.25 -20.14
CA ARG A 477 8.60 12.02 -20.41
C ARG A 477 9.42 13.25 -20.02
N ARG A 478 9.02 14.44 -20.46
CA ARG A 478 9.71 15.69 -20.11
C ARG A 478 9.75 15.95 -18.61
N ALA A 479 8.63 15.73 -17.92
CA ALA A 479 8.59 15.87 -16.47
C ALA A 479 9.47 14.82 -15.77
N ALA A 480 9.46 13.58 -16.25
CA ALA A 480 10.29 12.51 -15.69
C ALA A 480 11.79 12.80 -15.83
N ASP A 481 12.22 13.27 -17.00
CA ASP A 481 13.61 13.63 -17.25
C ASP A 481 14.05 14.80 -16.36
N HIS A 482 13.23 15.85 -16.24
CA HIS A 482 13.51 16.98 -15.34
C HIS A 482 13.57 16.54 -13.88
N PHE A 483 12.67 15.65 -13.44
CA PHE A 483 12.70 15.10 -12.09
C PHE A 483 14.02 14.39 -11.80
N VAL A 484 14.47 13.51 -12.71
CA VAL A 484 15.73 12.77 -12.53
C VAL A 484 16.94 13.69 -12.49
N GLN A 485 16.99 14.68 -13.38
CA GLN A 485 18.05 15.69 -13.39
C GLN A 485 18.12 16.43 -12.06
N GLN A 486 16.98 16.88 -11.53
CA GLN A 486 16.90 17.60 -10.25
C GLN A 486 17.31 16.72 -9.06
N VAL A 487 16.91 15.44 -9.03
CA VAL A 487 17.26 14.53 -7.94
C VAL A 487 18.76 14.18 -7.93
N LEU A 488 19.39 14.09 -9.10
CA LEU A 488 20.80 13.68 -9.22
C LEU A 488 21.79 14.85 -9.27
N ALA A 489 21.31 16.08 -9.43
CA ALA A 489 22.15 17.29 -9.39
C ALA A 489 22.75 17.58 -8.00
N GLU A 490 22.24 16.92 -6.95
CA GLU A 490 22.70 17.04 -5.56
C GLU A 490 23.49 15.82 -5.07
#